data_AF-A0A016W685-F1
#
_entry.id   AF-A0A016W685-F1
#
_cell.length_a   1.000
_cell.length_b   1.000
_cell.length_c   1.000
_cell.angle_alpha   90.00
_cell.angle_beta   90.00
_cell.angle_gamma   90.00
#
_symmetry.space_group_name_H-M   'P 1'
#
loop_
_entity.id
_entity.type
_entity.pdbx_description
1 polymer ?
#
loop_
_entity_poly.entity_id
_entity_poly.type
_entity_poly.pdbx_seq_one_letter_code
_entity_poly.pdbx_strand_id
1 'polypeptide(L)'
;MIFSFQATLLALQALLAVISAKSKSCNATDEVVKAVKEIWKAGAAKQENQQKIADNDFFSQVIGRKFYREIQCTKPFEHLQMANSKTNGIGCSYNWCTGQLFSVCVYNQDGSAATNLYTNGADGETCATCPAGSTCVEGLCDVALTPEAPTSTICTNAANTDAKWITDDFRKTAVGMHNYYRRLLATGWAEDKKLGYAKWAASLPELASEMFLQFVI
;
A
#
# COMPACT_ATOMS: atom_id res chain seq x y z
N MET A 1 27.18 24.49 11.70
CA MET A 1 25.99 24.84 10.90
C MET A 1 25.40 23.55 10.36
N ILE A 2 24.24 23.19 10.90
CA ILE A 2 23.53 21.94 10.65
C ILE A 2 22.75 22.09 9.35
N PHE A 3 23.17 21.41 8.29
CA PHE A 3 22.37 21.36 7.06
C PHE A 3 21.26 20.33 7.24
N SER A 4 20.04 20.84 7.48
CA SER A 4 18.79 20.11 7.42
C SER A 4 18.49 19.77 5.96
N PHE A 5 18.84 18.56 5.53
CA PHE A 5 18.29 17.99 4.30
C PHE A 5 16.89 17.43 4.60
N GLN A 6 15.85 18.18 4.23
CA GLN A 6 14.51 17.64 4.08
C GLN A 6 14.55 16.60 2.96
N ALA A 7 14.61 15.33 3.32
CA ALA A 7 14.35 14.23 2.40
C ALA A 7 12.84 14.21 2.12
N THR A 8 12.43 14.80 0.99
CA THR A 8 11.10 14.64 0.41
C THR A 8 10.97 13.21 -0.09
N LEU A 9 10.70 12.30 0.84
CA LEU A 9 10.38 10.91 0.56
C LEU A 9 8.92 10.87 0.12
N LEU A 10 8.65 10.94 -1.19
CA LEU A 10 7.47 10.32 -1.77
C LEU A 10 7.64 8.80 -1.62
N ALA A 11 7.46 8.32 -0.40
CA ALA A 11 7.23 6.90 -0.15
C ALA A 11 5.83 6.62 -0.70
N LEU A 12 5.77 5.75 -1.69
CA LEU A 12 4.55 5.07 -2.09
C LEU A 12 3.97 4.42 -0.83
N GLN A 13 2.96 5.06 -0.23
CA GLN A 13 2.33 4.60 1.01
C GLN A 13 1.43 3.39 0.70
N ALA A 14 2.06 2.24 0.44
CA ALA A 14 1.36 0.97 0.47
C ALA A 14 1.09 0.60 1.94
N LEU A 15 -0.02 1.10 2.46
CA LEU A 15 -0.47 0.80 3.82
C LEU A 15 -1.28 -0.51 3.80
N LEU A 16 -0.76 -1.55 4.46
CA LEU A 16 -1.45 -2.84 4.57
C LEU A 16 -2.70 -2.72 5.47
N ALA A 17 -3.76 -3.45 5.14
CA ALA A 17 -4.96 -3.61 5.98
C ALA A 17 -5.12 -5.07 6.44
N VAL A 18 -5.82 -5.30 7.56
CA VAL A 18 -6.06 -6.63 8.13
C VAL A 18 -7.52 -6.75 8.55
N ILE A 19 -8.33 -7.45 7.75
CA ILE A 19 -9.67 -7.89 8.17
C ILE A 19 -9.55 -9.23 8.88
N SER A 20 -9.74 -9.26 10.21
CA SER A 20 -9.80 -10.51 10.99
C SER A 20 -11.17 -11.18 10.85
N ALA A 21 -11.23 -12.33 10.17
CA ALA A 21 -12.42 -13.18 10.13
C ALA A 21 -12.28 -14.42 11.04
N LYS A 22 -13.40 -14.95 11.53
CA LYS A 22 -13.43 -16.15 12.39
C LYS A 22 -12.89 -17.37 11.64
N SER A 23 -12.23 -18.25 12.38
CA SER A 23 -11.49 -19.39 11.83
C SER A 23 -12.40 -20.39 11.08
N LYS A 24 -11.92 -20.83 9.92
CA LYS A 24 -12.41 -21.97 9.11
C LYS A 24 -13.75 -21.81 8.37
N SER A 25 -14.02 -20.66 7.75
CA SER A 25 -14.92 -20.73 6.57
C SER A 25 -14.13 -21.35 5.41
N CYS A 26 -14.72 -22.32 4.69
CA CYS A 26 -14.11 -22.84 3.46
C CYS A 26 -14.11 -21.80 2.32
N ASN A 27 -14.81 -20.67 2.51
CA ASN A 27 -14.93 -19.59 1.55
C ASN A 27 -14.42 -18.27 2.16
N ALA A 28 -13.13 -18.01 1.97
CA ALA A 28 -12.49 -16.76 2.38
C ALA A 28 -13.12 -15.53 1.70
N THR A 29 -13.54 -15.68 0.45
CA THR A 29 -14.17 -14.60 -0.33
C THR A 29 -15.45 -14.12 0.34
N ASP A 30 -16.32 -15.03 0.80
CA ASP A 30 -17.57 -14.66 1.47
C ASP A 30 -17.32 -13.88 2.76
N GLU A 31 -16.29 -14.26 3.53
CA GLU A 31 -15.91 -13.54 4.75
C GLU A 31 -15.36 -12.14 4.45
N VAL A 32 -14.53 -11.99 3.41
CA VAL A 32 -14.06 -10.66 2.97
C VAL A 32 -15.23 -9.80 2.49
N VAL A 33 -16.13 -10.35 1.66
CA VAL A 33 -17.32 -9.63 1.17
C VAL A 33 -18.20 -9.19 2.34
N LYS A 34 -18.41 -10.06 3.33
CA LYS A 34 -19.17 -9.74 4.53
C LYS A 34 -18.50 -8.61 5.32
N ALA A 35 -17.19 -8.69 5.55
CA ALA A 35 -16.47 -7.66 6.28
C ALA A 35 -16.52 -6.29 5.59
N VAL A 36 -16.31 -6.24 4.27
CA VAL A 36 -16.43 -4.99 3.49
C VAL A 36 -17.84 -4.39 3.61
N LYS A 37 -18.89 -5.22 3.57
CA LYS A 37 -20.28 -4.77 3.76
C LYS A 37 -20.52 -4.20 5.16
N GLU A 38 -20.03 -4.86 6.20
CA GLU A 38 -20.19 -4.39 7.58
C GLU A 38 -19.45 -3.07 7.84
N ILE A 39 -18.25 -2.92 7.25
CA ILE A 39 -17.48 -1.67 7.31
C ILE A 39 -18.23 -0.53 6.62
N TRP A 40 -18.79 -0.77 5.43
CA TRP A 40 -19.63 0.21 4.75
C TRP A 40 -20.84 0.61 5.61
N LYS A 41 -21.59 -0.35 6.14
CA LYS A 41 -22.76 -0.07 6.97
C LYS A 41 -22.41 0.74 8.22
N ALA A 42 -21.37 0.33 8.94
CA ALA A 42 -20.93 1.01 10.16
C ALA A 42 -20.45 2.44 9.86
N GLY A 43 -19.74 2.62 8.74
CA GLY A 43 -19.27 3.92 8.30
C GLY A 43 -20.38 4.84 7.82
N ALA A 44 -21.29 4.34 6.99
CA ALA A 44 -22.44 5.07 6.48
C ALA A 44 -23.41 5.48 7.61
N ALA A 45 -23.60 4.63 8.62
CA ALA A 45 -24.44 4.96 9.78
C ALA A 45 -23.92 6.14 10.60
N LYS A 46 -22.62 6.45 10.51
CA LYS A 46 -22.03 7.64 11.14
C LYS A 46 -22.19 8.89 10.28
N GLN A 47 -22.44 8.76 8.97
CA GLN A 47 -22.48 9.89 8.04
C GLN A 47 -23.81 10.64 8.12
N GLU A 48 -23.71 11.96 8.23
CA GLU A 48 -24.87 12.85 8.10
C GLU A 48 -24.92 13.51 6.72
N ASN A 49 -23.76 13.70 6.09
CA ASN A 49 -23.59 14.34 4.79
C ASN A 49 -22.22 13.95 4.19
N GLN A 50 -21.77 14.66 3.17
CA GLN A 50 -20.50 14.42 2.47
C GLN A 50 -19.24 14.77 3.29
N GLN A 51 -19.38 15.48 4.40
CA GLN A 51 -18.27 15.85 5.26
C GLN A 51 -17.61 14.62 5.84
N LYS A 52 -16.29 14.68 5.92
CA LYS A 52 -15.54 13.68 6.66
C LYS A 52 -15.85 13.81 8.15
N ILE A 53 -16.10 12.68 8.80
CA ILE A 53 -16.40 12.62 10.23
C ILE A 53 -15.19 12.03 10.96
N ALA A 54 -14.83 12.63 12.09
CA ALA A 54 -13.78 12.11 12.96
C ALA A 54 -14.13 10.69 13.44
N ASP A 55 -13.11 9.83 13.59
CA ASP A 55 -13.29 8.43 14.00
C ASP A 55 -14.19 7.60 13.05
N ASN A 56 -14.31 8.02 11.79
CA ASN A 56 -14.96 7.29 10.69
C ASN A 56 -13.96 6.89 9.60
N ASP A 57 -12.76 6.54 10.02
CA ASP A 57 -11.60 6.43 9.13
C ASP A 57 -11.73 5.27 8.15
N PHE A 58 -12.39 4.15 8.49
CA PHE A 58 -12.61 3.05 7.53
C PHE A 58 -13.62 3.35 6.42
N PHE A 59 -14.36 4.44 6.55
CA PHE A 59 -15.24 4.94 5.50
C PHE A 59 -14.53 6.02 4.68
N SER A 60 -13.65 6.79 5.33
CA SER A 60 -13.17 8.09 4.85
C SER A 60 -11.66 8.20 4.60
N GLN A 61 -10.83 7.28 5.11
CA GLN A 61 -9.38 7.45 5.20
C GLN A 61 -8.53 6.18 5.05
N VAL A 62 -7.29 6.44 4.64
CA VAL A 62 -6.11 5.65 4.94
C VAL A 62 -5.46 6.26 6.19
N ILE A 63 -5.28 5.52 7.30
CA ILE A 63 -4.58 6.03 8.50
C ILE A 63 -3.06 6.03 8.24
N GLY A 64 -2.60 6.98 7.44
CA GLY A 64 -1.17 7.23 7.24
C GLY A 64 -0.57 8.05 8.38
N ARG A 65 -0.25 7.41 9.51
CA ARG A 65 0.87 7.69 10.45
C ARG A 65 0.49 7.50 11.93
N LYS A 66 0.97 6.40 12.52
CA LYS A 66 1.81 6.51 13.72
C LYS A 66 2.95 5.48 13.68
N PHE A 67 4.14 6.01 13.40
CA PHE A 67 5.43 5.56 13.91
C PHE A 67 5.85 4.10 13.67
N TYR A 68 6.74 3.92 12.69
CA TYR A 68 7.68 2.80 12.58
C TYR A 68 8.53 2.68 13.86
N ARG A 69 7.99 2.06 14.91
CA ARG A 69 8.79 1.61 16.05
C ARG A 69 8.07 0.55 16.90
N GLU A 70 7.64 -0.54 16.27
CA GLU A 70 7.73 -1.90 16.80
C GLU A 70 7.01 -2.87 15.86
N ILE A 71 7.67 -3.98 15.56
CA ILE A 71 7.05 -5.17 14.95
C ILE A 71 6.11 -5.74 16.01
N GLN A 72 4.86 -5.30 16.00
CA GLN A 72 3.79 -5.89 16.79
C GLN A 72 2.59 -6.17 15.88
N CYS A 73 2.48 -7.43 15.45
CA CYS A 73 1.32 -8.02 14.79
C CYS A 73 0.13 -8.16 15.76
N THR A 74 -0.17 -7.15 16.57
CA THR A 74 -1.15 -7.25 17.67
C THR A 74 -2.20 -6.16 17.68
N LYS A 75 -2.21 -5.22 16.72
CA LYS A 75 -3.32 -4.27 16.55
C LYS A 75 -3.72 -4.16 15.08
N PRO A 76 -5.00 -4.42 14.72
CA PRO A 76 -5.47 -4.28 13.35
C PRO A 76 -5.44 -2.80 13.00
N PHE A 77 -4.55 -2.46 12.06
CA PHE A 77 -4.50 -1.15 11.42
C PHE A 77 -5.41 -1.29 10.20
N GLU A 78 -6.63 -0.78 10.31
CA GLU A 78 -7.74 -0.97 9.38
C GLU A 78 -7.80 0.25 8.43
N HIS A 79 -7.64 0.06 7.12
CA HIS A 79 -7.65 1.17 6.14
C HIS A 79 -8.53 0.80 4.96
N LEU A 80 -9.77 1.22 5.02
CA LEU A 80 -10.67 1.18 3.87
C LEU A 80 -11.09 2.63 3.60
N GLN A 81 -11.09 2.99 2.32
CA GLN A 81 -11.48 4.32 1.90
C GLN A 81 -12.51 4.21 0.78
N MET A 82 -13.70 3.78 1.17
CA MET A 82 -14.73 3.42 0.20
C MET A 82 -15.42 4.63 -0.44
N ALA A 83 -15.52 5.77 0.26
CA ALA A 83 -16.36 6.90 -0.17
C ALA A 83 -15.59 8.11 -0.72
N ASN A 84 -14.24 8.08 -0.76
CA ASN A 84 -13.45 9.20 -1.28
C ASN A 84 -13.54 9.28 -2.81
N SER A 85 -14.22 10.31 -3.33
CA SER A 85 -14.49 10.47 -4.76
C SER A 85 -13.24 10.72 -5.61
N LYS A 86 -12.12 11.11 -5.00
CA LYS A 86 -10.85 11.25 -5.72
C LYS A 86 -10.25 9.90 -6.10
N THR A 87 -10.55 8.85 -5.34
CA THR A 87 -10.02 7.51 -5.55
C THR A 87 -10.70 6.84 -6.74
N ASN A 88 -9.92 6.45 -7.75
CA ASN A 88 -10.40 5.69 -8.92
C ASN A 88 -9.61 4.39 -9.15
N GLY A 89 -8.64 4.08 -8.28
CA GLY A 89 -7.85 2.85 -8.34
C GLY A 89 -7.83 2.15 -6.99
N ILE A 90 -8.06 0.83 -7.02
CA ILE A 90 -8.03 -0.05 -5.85
C ILE A 90 -7.33 -1.36 -6.20
N GLY A 91 -6.51 -1.86 -5.27
CA GLY A 91 -5.95 -3.21 -5.33
C GLY A 91 -6.12 -3.90 -3.98
N CYS A 92 -6.72 -5.08 -3.96
CA CYS A 92 -6.94 -5.86 -2.73
C CYS A 92 -6.32 -7.26 -2.82
N SER A 93 -5.94 -7.81 -1.68
CA SER A 93 -5.46 -9.18 -1.53
C SER A 93 -5.85 -9.72 -0.16
N TYR A 94 -6.09 -11.03 -0.04
CA TYR A 94 -6.39 -11.67 1.23
C TYR A 94 -5.62 -12.97 1.38
N ASN A 95 -5.25 -13.32 2.62
CA ASN A 95 -4.53 -14.55 2.96
C ASN A 95 -4.94 -15.06 4.34
N TRP A 96 -4.95 -16.38 4.52
CA TRP A 96 -5.09 -17.00 5.83
C TRP A 96 -3.73 -17.04 6.54
N CYS A 97 -3.67 -16.50 7.75
CA CYS A 97 -2.59 -16.77 8.70
C CYS A 97 -3.16 -17.60 9.86
N THR A 98 -2.32 -18.05 10.80
CA THR A 98 -2.69 -18.98 11.89
C THR A 98 -4.03 -18.63 12.56
N GLY A 99 -5.10 -19.31 12.16
CA GLY A 99 -6.46 -19.17 12.70
C GLY A 99 -7.22 -17.88 12.32
N GLN A 100 -6.67 -17.03 11.46
CA GLN A 100 -7.22 -15.72 11.13
C GLN A 100 -7.12 -15.44 9.63
N LEU A 101 -8.17 -14.88 9.04
CA LEU A 101 -8.11 -14.30 7.71
C LEU A 101 -7.49 -12.90 7.80
N PHE A 102 -6.74 -12.49 6.78
CA PHE A 102 -6.20 -11.15 6.61
C PHE A 102 -6.62 -10.66 5.24
N SER A 103 -7.08 -9.41 5.14
CA SER A 103 -7.40 -8.77 3.86
C SER A 103 -6.87 -7.35 3.85
N VAL A 104 -6.07 -7.04 2.82
CA VAL A 104 -5.44 -5.77 2.53
C VAL A 104 -6.12 -5.13 1.33
N CYS A 105 -6.42 -3.84 1.39
CA CYS A 105 -6.78 -3.04 0.22
C CYS A 105 -5.93 -1.77 0.20
N VAL A 106 -5.47 -1.38 -1.00
CA VAL A 106 -4.69 -0.17 -1.25
C VAL A 106 -5.42 0.67 -2.27
N TYR A 107 -5.41 1.98 -2.07
CA TYR A 107 -6.09 2.97 -2.90
C TYR A 107 -5.08 3.94 -3.49
N ASN A 108 -5.33 4.44 -4.71
CA ASN A 108 -4.40 5.32 -5.41
C ASN A 108 -4.42 6.78 -4.97
N GLN A 109 -5.36 7.16 -4.09
CA GLN A 109 -5.45 8.50 -3.52
C GLN A 109 -5.52 8.40 -2.00
N ASP A 110 -4.95 9.40 -1.34
CA ASP A 110 -5.08 9.60 0.10
C ASP A 110 -6.14 10.67 0.38
N GLY A 111 -7.23 10.30 1.06
CA GLY A 111 -8.21 11.29 1.56
C GLY A 111 -8.09 11.56 3.05
N SER A 112 -6.93 11.31 3.66
CA SER A 112 -6.62 11.78 5.01
C SER A 112 -6.76 13.30 5.13
N ALA A 113 -6.42 14.04 4.07
CA ALA A 113 -6.55 15.50 3.99
C ALA A 113 -7.93 15.99 3.48
N ALA A 114 -8.88 15.09 3.20
CA ALA A 114 -10.18 15.49 2.65
C ALA A 114 -11.08 16.12 3.72
N THR A 115 -11.65 17.30 3.46
CA THR A 115 -12.73 17.88 4.28
C THR A 115 -14.08 17.24 3.94
N ASN A 116 -14.33 17.05 2.64
CA ASN A 116 -15.50 16.34 2.11
C ASN A 116 -15.03 15.11 1.34
N LEU A 117 -15.76 14.00 1.47
CA LEU A 117 -15.48 12.74 0.80
C LEU A 117 -15.89 12.76 -0.67
N TYR A 118 -16.96 13.49 -0.98
CA TYR A 118 -17.45 13.70 -2.33
C TYR A 118 -18.13 15.07 -2.45
N THR A 119 -18.44 15.48 -3.67
CA THR A 119 -19.22 16.70 -3.94
C THR A 119 -20.69 16.34 -4.01
N ASN A 120 -21.55 17.06 -3.28
CA ASN A 120 -23.01 16.86 -3.39
C ASN A 120 -23.52 17.33 -4.75
N GLY A 121 -24.50 16.60 -5.28
CA GLY A 121 -25.38 17.07 -6.35
C GLY A 121 -26.82 17.14 -5.85
N ALA A 122 -27.66 17.85 -6.59
CA ALA A 122 -29.12 17.82 -6.44
C ALA A 122 -29.71 16.51 -6.99
N ASP A 123 -31.01 16.32 -6.77
CA ASP A 123 -31.73 15.15 -7.29
C ASP A 123 -31.63 15.08 -8.82
N GLY A 124 -31.18 13.93 -9.33
CA GLY A 124 -30.97 13.72 -10.77
C GLY A 124 -29.63 14.24 -11.30
N GLU A 125 -28.78 14.85 -10.48
CA GLU A 125 -27.43 15.31 -10.88
C GLU A 125 -26.36 14.22 -10.78
N THR A 126 -26.75 12.95 -10.72
CA THR A 126 -25.80 11.83 -10.78
C THR A 126 -24.91 12.00 -12.02
N CYS A 127 -23.59 11.95 -11.83
CA CYS A 127 -22.59 12.17 -12.88
C CYS A 127 -22.54 13.57 -13.52
N ALA A 128 -23.29 14.57 -13.04
CA ALA A 128 -23.31 15.90 -13.64
C ALA A 128 -21.94 16.61 -13.64
N THR A 129 -21.07 16.24 -12.71
CA THR A 129 -19.72 16.81 -12.52
C THR A 129 -18.60 15.85 -12.89
N CYS A 130 -18.90 14.79 -13.65
CA CYS A 130 -17.86 13.87 -14.13
C CYS A 130 -16.80 14.61 -14.96
N PRO A 131 -15.51 14.21 -14.87
CA PRO A 131 -14.44 14.80 -15.67
C PRO A 131 -14.74 14.73 -17.17
N ALA A 132 -14.33 15.75 -17.92
CA ALA A 132 -14.52 15.78 -19.37
C ALA A 132 -13.89 14.55 -20.03
N GLY A 133 -14.66 13.89 -20.91
CA GLY A 133 -14.24 12.67 -21.61
C GLY A 133 -14.44 11.36 -20.83
N SER A 134 -14.97 11.40 -19.61
CA SER A 134 -15.44 10.20 -18.90
C SER A 134 -16.88 9.86 -19.26
N THR A 135 -17.27 8.60 -19.09
CA THR A 135 -18.66 8.16 -19.24
C THR A 135 -19.30 7.90 -17.88
N CYS A 136 -20.61 8.05 -17.77
CA CYS A 136 -21.34 7.67 -16.57
C CYS A 136 -21.83 6.23 -16.71
N VAL A 137 -21.32 5.32 -15.88
CA VAL A 137 -21.68 3.90 -15.88
C VAL A 137 -22.26 3.57 -14.52
N GLU A 138 -23.53 3.16 -14.49
CA GLU A 138 -24.24 2.78 -13.26
C GLU A 138 -24.16 3.85 -12.14
N GLY A 139 -24.11 5.13 -12.51
CA GLY A 139 -24.04 6.25 -11.57
C GLY A 139 -22.63 6.62 -11.10
N LEU A 140 -21.58 6.03 -11.69
CA LEU A 140 -20.17 6.34 -11.41
C LEU A 140 -19.48 6.91 -12.66
N CYS A 141 -18.55 7.85 -12.46
CA CYS A 141 -17.71 8.36 -13.53
C CYS A 141 -16.63 7.33 -13.88
N ASP A 142 -16.66 6.78 -15.09
CA ASP A 142 -15.63 5.89 -15.62
C ASP A 142 -14.43 6.73 -16.09
N VAL A 143 -13.46 6.88 -15.18
CA VAL A 143 -12.24 7.65 -15.41
C VAL A 143 -11.08 6.68 -15.59
N ALA A 144 -10.43 6.74 -16.75
CA ALA A 144 -9.25 5.94 -17.03
C ALA A 144 -8.16 6.17 -15.96
N LEU A 145 -7.61 5.06 -15.46
CA LEU A 145 -6.43 5.11 -14.60
C LEU A 145 -5.22 5.52 -15.43
N THR A 146 -4.59 6.62 -15.06
CA THR A 146 -3.28 7.00 -15.59
C THR A 146 -2.22 6.34 -14.71
N PRO A 147 -1.46 5.35 -15.20
CA PRO A 147 -0.35 4.80 -14.43
C PRO A 147 0.65 5.92 -14.18
N GLU A 148 0.97 6.19 -12.91
CA GLU A 148 2.08 7.08 -12.61
C GLU A 148 3.36 6.35 -12.99
N ALA A 149 4.09 6.89 -13.97
CA ALA A 149 5.38 6.35 -14.34
C ALA A 149 6.30 6.47 -13.12
N PRO A 150 6.94 5.39 -12.66
CA PRO A 150 7.80 5.48 -11.51
C PRO A 150 8.97 6.39 -11.84
N THR A 151 9.13 7.45 -11.05
CA THR A 151 10.31 8.28 -11.12
C THR A 151 11.45 7.54 -10.43
N SER A 152 12.60 7.47 -11.08
CA SER A 152 13.80 6.86 -10.54
C SER A 152 14.89 7.91 -10.41
N THR A 153 15.35 8.10 -9.19
CA THR A 153 16.52 8.90 -8.84
C THR A 153 17.82 8.07 -8.91
N ILE A 154 17.71 6.75 -8.77
CA ILE A 154 18.85 5.81 -8.91
C ILE A 154 19.18 5.58 -10.39
N CYS A 155 18.15 5.50 -11.25
CA CYS A 155 18.28 5.24 -12.68
C CYS A 155 17.65 6.39 -13.49
N THR A 156 18.39 7.48 -13.69
CA THR A 156 17.88 8.70 -14.35
C THR A 156 17.48 8.50 -15.81
N ASN A 157 17.96 7.44 -16.48
CA ASN A 157 17.60 7.07 -17.86
C ASN A 157 16.47 6.02 -17.95
N ALA A 158 15.77 5.74 -16.85
CA ALA A 158 14.76 4.66 -16.79
C ALA A 158 13.62 4.81 -17.81
N ALA A 159 13.30 6.03 -18.24
CA ALA A 159 12.20 6.29 -19.17
C ALA A 159 12.33 5.63 -20.55
N ASN A 160 13.56 5.27 -20.98
CA ASN A 160 13.83 4.76 -22.33
C ASN A 160 14.15 3.25 -22.37
N THR A 161 13.92 2.52 -21.27
CA THR A 161 14.29 1.10 -21.11
C THR A 161 13.31 0.35 -20.19
N ASP A 162 13.44 -0.96 -20.05
CA ASP A 162 12.65 -1.77 -19.10
C ASP A 162 12.84 -1.37 -17.63
N ALA A 163 13.84 -0.52 -17.34
CA ALA A 163 14.06 0.07 -16.03
C ALA A 163 12.90 0.98 -15.56
N LYS A 164 11.98 1.40 -16.45
CA LYS A 164 10.73 2.09 -16.09
C LYS A 164 9.77 1.23 -15.26
N TRP A 165 9.96 -0.08 -15.17
CA TRP A 165 9.10 -0.96 -14.37
C TRP A 165 9.70 -1.30 -13.01
N ILE A 166 10.94 -0.91 -12.76
CA ILE A 166 11.64 -1.13 -11.50
C ILE A 166 11.68 0.22 -10.76
N THR A 167 11.07 0.29 -9.58
CA THR A 167 11.07 1.50 -8.74
C THR A 167 12.32 1.55 -7.85
N ASP A 168 12.71 2.75 -7.40
CA ASP A 168 13.83 2.88 -6.46
C ASP A 168 13.56 2.17 -5.13
N ASP A 169 12.29 2.09 -4.72
CA ASP A 169 11.88 1.37 -3.53
C ASP A 169 12.14 -0.13 -3.67
N PHE A 170 11.80 -0.72 -4.82
CA PHE A 170 12.13 -2.10 -5.12
C PHE A 170 13.66 -2.33 -5.12
N ARG A 171 14.43 -1.42 -5.75
CA ARG A 171 15.90 -1.51 -5.78
C ARG A 171 16.49 -1.52 -4.38
N LYS A 172 16.08 -0.59 -3.53
CA LYS A 172 16.54 -0.47 -2.14
C LYS A 172 16.12 -1.67 -1.31
N THR A 173 14.90 -2.15 -1.48
CA THR A 173 14.39 -3.35 -0.80
C THR A 173 15.20 -4.58 -1.18
N ALA A 174 15.46 -4.79 -2.47
CA ALA A 174 16.26 -5.92 -2.93
C ALA A 174 17.68 -5.87 -2.35
N VAL A 175 18.39 -4.73 -2.47
CA VAL A 175 19.76 -4.58 -1.91
C VAL A 175 19.76 -4.74 -0.40
N GLY A 176 18.80 -4.12 0.30
CA GLY A 176 18.66 -4.22 1.74
C GLY A 176 18.47 -5.65 2.21
N MET A 177 17.61 -6.41 1.52
CA MET A 177 17.37 -7.81 1.86
C MET A 177 18.58 -8.70 1.61
N HIS A 178 19.27 -8.52 0.49
CA HIS A 178 20.49 -9.27 0.23
C HIS A 178 21.58 -8.95 1.25
N ASN A 179 21.78 -7.66 1.57
CA ASN A 179 22.78 -7.26 2.56
C ASN A 179 22.44 -7.74 3.97
N TYR A 180 21.16 -7.82 4.34
CA TYR A 180 20.73 -8.42 5.60
C TYR A 180 21.16 -9.90 5.69
N TYR A 181 20.84 -10.72 4.69
CA TYR A 181 21.22 -12.14 4.70
C TYR A 181 22.73 -12.35 4.56
N ARG A 182 23.43 -11.50 3.79
CA ARG A 182 24.89 -11.49 3.71
C ARG A 182 25.52 -11.23 5.08
N ARG A 183 24.97 -10.30 5.87
CA ARG A 183 25.44 -10.03 7.24
C ARG A 183 25.21 -11.23 8.16
N LEU A 184 24.05 -11.90 8.07
CA LEU A 184 23.79 -13.14 8.83
C LEU A 184 24.81 -14.25 8.48
N LEU A 185 25.10 -14.43 7.19
CA LEU A 185 26.11 -15.38 6.73
C LEU A 185 27.51 -14.99 7.23
N ALA A 186 27.91 -13.73 7.07
CA ALA A 186 29.24 -13.25 7.45
C ALA A 186 29.52 -13.40 8.95
N THR A 187 28.49 -13.18 9.78
CA THR A 187 28.56 -13.27 11.24
C THR A 187 28.23 -14.66 11.79
N GLY A 188 27.94 -15.63 10.90
CA GLY A 188 27.68 -17.03 11.27
C GLY A 188 26.37 -17.25 12.01
N TRP A 189 25.41 -16.35 11.84
CA TRP A 189 24.05 -16.46 12.40
C TRP A 189 23.03 -16.99 11.40
N ALA A 190 23.44 -17.22 10.15
CA ALA A 190 22.59 -17.88 9.17
C ALA A 190 22.46 -19.37 9.51
N GLU A 191 21.23 -19.84 9.72
CA GLU A 191 20.96 -21.25 9.98
C GLU A 191 21.25 -22.12 8.75
N ASP A 192 21.96 -23.23 8.96
CA ASP A 192 22.26 -24.20 7.93
C ASP A 192 21.83 -25.59 8.41
N LYS A 193 21.04 -26.30 7.58
CA LYS A 193 20.47 -27.60 7.97
C LYS A 193 21.51 -28.70 8.20
N LYS A 194 22.75 -28.54 7.71
CA LYS A 194 23.83 -29.52 7.85
C LYS A 194 24.85 -29.10 8.91
N LEU A 195 25.12 -27.81 9.05
CA LEU A 195 26.14 -27.27 9.95
C LEU A 195 25.56 -26.67 11.25
N GLY A 196 24.24 -26.60 11.38
CA GLY A 196 23.55 -25.83 12.42
C GLY A 196 23.55 -24.34 12.07
N TYR A 197 24.74 -23.76 11.99
CA TYR A 197 24.97 -22.38 11.56
C TYR A 197 26.07 -22.29 10.51
N ALA A 198 25.97 -21.27 9.65
CA ALA A 198 27.00 -20.92 8.69
C ALA A 198 28.30 -20.54 9.41
N LYS A 199 29.44 -20.87 8.80
CA LYS A 199 30.74 -20.42 9.29
C LYS A 199 30.94 -18.93 8.98
N TRP A 200 31.70 -18.24 9.82
CA TRP A 200 32.05 -16.84 9.61
C TRP A 200 32.75 -16.61 8.27
N ALA A 201 32.34 -15.56 7.56
CA ALA A 201 33.00 -15.14 6.33
C ALA A 201 34.11 -14.14 6.65
N ALA A 202 35.32 -14.39 6.15
CA ALA A 202 36.48 -13.52 6.40
C ALA A 202 36.42 -12.19 5.61
N SER A 203 35.74 -12.17 4.47
CA SER A 203 35.56 -10.96 3.66
C SER A 203 34.32 -11.12 2.76
N LEU A 204 33.21 -10.52 3.17
CA LEU A 204 31.98 -10.50 2.38
C LEU A 204 31.60 -9.05 2.05
N PRO A 205 31.70 -8.62 0.79
CA PRO A 205 31.46 -7.22 0.43
C PRO A 205 29.98 -6.84 0.54
N GLU A 206 29.71 -5.58 0.88
CA GLU A 206 28.38 -4.99 0.85
C GLU A 206 27.96 -4.73 -0.61
N LEU A 207 26.70 -5.03 -0.94
CA LEU A 207 26.14 -4.73 -2.25
C LEU A 207 25.67 -3.28 -2.29
N ALA A 208 25.94 -2.60 -3.40
CA ALA A 208 25.37 -1.30 -3.74
C ALA A 208 24.40 -1.44 -4.92
N SER A 209 23.37 -0.60 -4.97
CA SER A 209 22.47 -0.54 -6.12
C SER A 209 23.14 0.22 -7.26
N GLU A 210 23.51 -0.47 -8.34
CA GLU A 210 24.06 0.16 -9.54
C GLU A 210 23.15 -0.01 -10.75
N MET A 211 22.90 1.09 -11.47
CA MET A 211 22.02 1.14 -12.65
C MET A 211 22.48 0.19 -13.78
N PHE A 212 23.78 0.02 -13.99
CA PHE A 212 24.31 -0.70 -15.16
C PHE A 212 24.07 -2.22 -15.10
N LEU A 213 24.06 -2.82 -13.91
CA LEU A 213 23.87 -4.26 -13.73
C LEU A 213 22.42 -4.72 -13.93
N GLN A 214 21.47 -3.78 -14.08
CA GLN A 214 20.04 -4.08 -14.25
C GLN A 214 19.59 -4.25 -15.70
N PHE A 215 20.47 -4.00 -16.68
CA PHE A 215 20.16 -4.10 -18.13
C PHE A 215 20.54 -5.45 -18.76
N VAL A 216 20.86 -6.47 -17.97
CA VAL A 216 21.36 -7.77 -18.46
C VAL A 216 20.27 -8.86 -18.43
N ILE A 217 18.99 -8.49 -18.33
CA ILE A 217 17.85 -9.42 -18.41
C ILE A 217 16.94 -8.97 -19.53
#